data_AF-A0A524M618-F1
#
_entry.id   AF-A0A524M618-F1
#
_cell.length_a   1.000
_cell.length_b   1.000
_cell.length_c   1.000
_cell.angle_alpha   90.00
_cell.angle_beta   90.00
_cell.angle_gamma   90.00
#
_symmetry.space_group_name_H-M   'P 1'
#
loop_
_entity.id
_entity.type
_entity.pdbx_description
1 polymer ?
#
loop_
_entity_poly.entity_id
_entity_poly.type
_entity_poly.pdbx_seq_one_letter_code
_entity_poly.pdbx_strand_id
1 'polypeptide(L)'
;MVKELEARQLRYTCDPSSFAFKSTADLDPLDRIIGQERAIEALKLGLGIKDAKNRYNIYVAGDPGTGKMSAVERFLSKASAEEPQPPDLCYVHNFDNAYSPHCLELPAGRGCQLRSELEQLVKRLKREIPSVFESDEFKGRSKKTVERFAQKRTALLEDMEKQSRELGFSLQRTPIGINTLPLDDSGEPLSQEDYAALPDEQQGAIRNRQVEVQALIQERLQDVARLDEERESEIKELAKEAVLFMIEPHFGTLKNGYEGLEKVLDFLDSLKKDIVENLDVFRNGGTQARKPPMP
;
A
#
# COMPACT_ATOMS: atom_id res chain seq x y z
N MET A 1 72.44 55.44 -8.71
CA MET A 1 72.93 54.83 -7.45
C MET A 1 71.77 54.08 -6.82
N VAL A 2 71.93 52.78 -6.59
CA VAL A 2 70.94 51.98 -5.85
C VAL A 2 71.08 52.36 -4.38
N LYS A 3 69.98 52.72 -3.73
CA LYS A 3 69.97 53.03 -2.30
C LYS A 3 70.04 51.71 -1.52
N GLU A 4 71.11 51.54 -0.74
CA GLU A 4 71.26 50.40 0.15
C GLU A 4 70.19 50.45 1.25
N LEU A 5 69.54 49.30 1.52
CA LEU A 5 68.53 49.17 2.56
C LEU A 5 69.20 48.73 3.87
N GLU A 6 68.84 49.37 4.97
CA GLU A 6 69.28 48.96 6.30
C GLU A 6 68.56 47.66 6.72
N ALA A 7 69.20 46.82 7.56
CA ALA A 7 68.65 45.53 7.98
C ALA A 7 67.23 45.61 8.57
N ARG A 8 66.88 46.71 9.25
CA ARG A 8 65.54 46.95 9.80
C ARG A 8 64.47 47.20 8.73
N GLN A 9 64.86 47.64 7.53
CA GLN A 9 63.96 47.87 6.40
C GLN A 9 63.66 46.59 5.61
N LEU A 10 64.41 45.52 5.88
CA LEU A 10 64.24 44.21 5.23
C LEU A 10 63.14 43.35 5.88
N ARG A 11 62.60 43.77 7.03
CA ARG A 11 61.51 43.07 7.72
C ARG A 11 60.43 44.02 8.19
N TYR A 12 59.19 43.59 8.08
CA TYR A 12 58.08 44.23 8.78
C TYR A 12 58.13 43.85 10.26
N THR A 13 58.00 44.82 11.16
CA THR A 13 57.87 44.59 12.60
C THR A 13 56.55 45.15 13.08
N CYS A 14 55.71 44.30 13.65
CA CYS A 14 54.49 44.73 14.34
C CYS A 14 54.82 45.06 15.79
N ASP A 15 54.43 46.24 16.26
CA ASP A 15 54.64 46.66 17.65
C ASP A 15 53.63 45.96 18.56
N PRO A 16 54.04 45.07 19.49
CA PRO A 16 53.12 44.36 20.37
C PRO A 16 52.36 45.29 21.32
N SER A 17 52.91 46.47 21.61
CA SER A 17 52.25 47.46 22.48
C SER A 17 51.05 48.14 21.81
N SER A 18 50.85 47.93 20.49
CA SER A 18 49.68 48.41 19.76
C SER A 18 48.39 47.63 20.04
N PHE A 19 48.47 46.48 20.72
CA PHE A 19 47.32 45.63 21.03
C PHE A 19 46.92 45.72 22.51
N ALA A 20 45.61 45.70 22.77
CA ALA A 20 45.04 45.72 24.13
C ALA A 20 44.93 44.32 24.78
N PHE A 21 45.42 43.26 24.11
CA PHE A 21 45.32 41.86 24.55
C PHE A 21 46.71 41.21 24.60
N LYS A 22 46.86 40.15 25.40
CA LYS A 22 48.14 39.42 25.55
C LYS A 22 48.25 38.26 24.56
N SER A 23 47.13 37.58 24.27
CA SER A 23 47.06 36.47 23.33
C SER A 23 45.78 36.54 22.50
N THR A 24 45.80 35.98 21.28
CA THR A 24 44.58 35.79 20.49
C THR A 24 43.58 34.83 21.15
N ALA A 25 44.01 34.07 22.16
CA ALA A 25 43.12 33.28 23.01
C ALA A 25 42.21 34.13 23.89
N ASP A 26 42.56 35.41 24.13
CA ASP A 26 41.78 36.35 24.93
C ASP A 26 40.72 37.09 24.08
N LEU A 27 40.64 36.80 22.78
CA LEU A 27 39.76 37.48 21.83
C LEU A 27 38.55 36.62 21.48
N ASP A 28 37.41 37.28 21.35
CA ASP A 28 36.23 36.65 20.77
C ASP A 28 36.50 36.29 19.29
N PRO A 29 36.13 35.06 18.87
CA PRO A 29 36.27 34.66 17.47
C PRO A 29 35.56 35.63 16.54
N LEU A 30 36.22 35.98 15.44
CA LEU A 30 35.61 36.82 14.43
C LEU A 30 34.39 36.13 13.82
N ASP A 31 33.29 36.88 13.79
CA ASP A 31 31.99 36.33 13.47
C ASP A 31 31.55 36.61 12.01
N ARG A 32 32.53 36.98 11.18
CA ARG A 32 32.38 37.43 9.79
C ARG A 32 33.45 36.84 8.88
N ILE A 33 33.14 36.74 7.59
CA ILE A 33 34.12 36.41 6.56
C ILE A 33 35.03 37.64 6.37
N ILE A 34 36.33 37.49 6.61
CA ILE A 34 37.29 38.60 6.56
C ILE A 34 37.73 38.85 5.12
N GLY A 35 37.68 40.11 4.67
CA GLY A 35 38.26 40.53 3.38
C GLY A 35 37.53 39.99 2.14
N GLN A 36 36.29 39.51 2.28
CA GLN A 36 35.50 38.90 1.20
C GLN A 36 34.12 39.57 1.06
N GLU A 37 34.10 40.91 1.09
CA GLU A 37 32.87 41.72 1.05
C GLU A 37 32.00 41.39 -0.18
N ARG A 38 32.62 41.31 -1.36
CA ARG A 38 31.94 40.92 -2.61
C ARG A 38 31.28 39.54 -2.53
N ALA A 39 31.91 38.57 -1.86
CA ALA A 39 31.34 37.22 -1.73
C ALA A 39 30.13 37.23 -0.76
N ILE A 40 30.21 38.01 0.32
CA ILE A 40 29.10 38.19 1.26
C ILE A 40 27.92 38.86 0.54
N GLU A 41 28.15 39.91 -0.26
CA GLU A 41 27.10 40.58 -1.03
C GLU A 41 26.41 39.63 -2.02
N ALA A 42 27.18 38.80 -2.73
CA ALA A 42 26.63 37.79 -3.63
C ALA A 42 25.77 36.75 -2.89
N LEU A 43 26.20 36.30 -1.71
CA LEU A 43 25.42 35.39 -0.87
C LEU A 43 24.12 36.05 -0.37
N LYS A 44 24.19 37.30 0.10
CA LYS A 44 23.01 38.07 0.54
C LYS A 44 22.02 38.28 -0.59
N LEU A 45 22.50 38.62 -1.79
CA LEU A 45 21.66 38.79 -2.97
C LEU A 45 20.98 37.47 -3.33
N GLY A 46 21.74 36.38 -3.46
CA GLY A 46 21.21 35.09 -3.85
C GLY A 46 20.18 34.52 -2.86
N LEU A 47 20.42 34.63 -1.56
CA LEU A 47 19.48 34.20 -0.52
C LEU A 47 18.29 35.16 -0.34
N GLY A 48 18.45 36.44 -0.68
CA GLY A 48 17.38 37.44 -0.62
C GLY A 48 16.30 37.25 -1.69
N ILE A 49 16.58 36.48 -2.74
CA ILE A 49 15.60 36.15 -3.78
C ILE A 49 14.67 35.05 -3.27
N LYS A 50 13.54 35.46 -2.69
CA LYS A 50 12.53 34.55 -2.12
C LYS A 50 11.51 34.01 -3.13
N ASP A 51 11.61 34.39 -4.41
CA ASP A 51 10.71 33.90 -5.45
C ASP A 51 10.94 32.41 -5.71
N ALA A 52 9.94 31.59 -5.35
CA ALA A 52 10.00 30.13 -5.50
C ALA A 52 10.13 29.67 -6.97
N LYS A 53 9.68 30.47 -7.94
CA LYS A 53 9.77 30.13 -9.37
C LYS A 53 11.08 30.57 -10.01
N ASN A 54 11.77 31.52 -9.38
CA ASN A 54 13.01 32.13 -9.88
C ASN A 54 14.13 32.02 -8.85
N ARG A 55 14.31 30.82 -8.27
CA ARG A 55 15.43 30.54 -7.36
C ARG A 55 16.73 30.37 -8.14
N TYR A 56 17.83 30.77 -7.50
CA TYR A 56 19.17 30.65 -8.08
C TYR A 56 20.04 29.72 -7.23
N ASN A 57 20.81 28.89 -7.92
CA ASN A 57 21.91 28.17 -7.28
C ASN A 57 23.12 29.11 -7.18
N ILE A 58 23.81 29.11 -6.04
CA ILE A 58 25.04 29.89 -5.85
C ILE A 58 26.24 28.95 -5.99
N TYR A 59 27.16 29.31 -6.87
CA TYR A 59 28.45 28.64 -7.02
C TYR A 59 29.56 29.48 -6.38
N VAL A 60 30.38 28.85 -5.53
CA VAL A 60 31.44 29.52 -4.78
C VAL A 60 32.80 29.04 -5.28
N ALA A 61 33.60 29.98 -5.79
CA ALA A 61 34.94 29.73 -6.34
C ALA A 61 36.03 30.46 -5.55
N GLY A 62 37.25 29.92 -5.57
CA GLY A 62 38.44 30.54 -4.99
C GLY A 62 39.53 29.51 -4.69
N ASP A 63 40.71 29.97 -4.30
CA ASP A 63 41.88 29.10 -4.12
C ASP A 63 41.68 28.02 -3.04
N PRO A 64 42.32 26.85 -3.16
CA PRO A 64 42.35 25.85 -2.09
C PRO A 64 42.89 26.42 -0.77
N GLY A 65 42.39 25.91 0.36
CA GLY A 65 42.88 26.32 1.70
C GLY A 65 42.31 27.64 2.25
N THR A 66 41.47 28.35 1.50
CA THR A 66 40.88 29.63 1.92
C THR A 66 39.65 29.51 2.85
N GLY A 67 39.28 28.30 3.27
CA GLY A 67 38.17 28.08 4.21
C GLY A 67 36.76 28.37 3.65
N LYS A 68 36.58 28.33 2.31
CA LYS A 68 35.31 28.67 1.62
C LYS A 68 34.09 27.95 2.18
N MET A 69 34.17 26.63 2.36
CA MET A 69 33.06 25.82 2.88
C MET A 69 32.63 26.30 4.26
N SER A 70 33.57 26.41 5.19
CA SER A 70 33.31 26.83 6.57
C SER A 70 32.77 28.26 6.65
N ALA A 71 33.22 29.15 5.76
CA ALA A 71 32.72 30.51 5.66
C ALA A 71 31.25 30.55 5.18
N VAL A 72 30.91 29.77 4.16
CA VAL A 72 29.56 29.66 3.61
C VAL A 72 28.61 28.99 4.62
N GLU A 73 29.00 27.87 5.24
CA GLU A 73 28.20 27.19 6.26
C GLU A 73 27.91 28.11 7.44
N ARG A 74 28.91 28.81 7.97
CA ARG A 74 28.71 29.77 9.07
C ARG A 74 27.73 30.87 8.69
N PHE A 75 27.83 31.40 7.47
CA PHE A 75 26.92 32.41 6.97
C PHE A 75 25.48 31.87 6.84
N LEU A 76 25.32 30.68 6.23
CA LEU A 76 24.02 30.04 6.05
C LEU A 76 23.35 29.69 7.38
N SER A 77 24.09 29.14 8.35
CA SER A 77 23.56 28.80 9.67
C SER A 77 23.01 30.03 10.41
N LYS A 78 23.67 31.19 10.27
CA LYS A 78 23.15 32.46 10.82
C LYS A 78 21.92 32.93 10.06
N ALA A 79 21.95 32.88 8.73
CA ALA A 79 20.84 33.33 7.90
C ALA A 79 19.58 32.46 8.09
N SER A 80 19.73 31.14 8.26
CA SER A 80 18.61 30.20 8.41
C SER A 80 17.94 30.27 9.78
N ALA A 81 18.59 30.85 10.79
CA ALA A 81 18.04 30.91 12.15
C ALA A 81 16.74 31.73 12.26
N GLU A 82 16.53 32.65 11.33
CA GLU A 82 15.34 33.51 11.26
C GLU A 82 14.33 33.06 10.17
N GLU A 83 14.67 32.02 9.40
CA GLU A 83 13.79 31.52 8.32
C GLU A 83 12.71 30.58 8.88
N PRO A 84 11.56 30.45 8.19
CA PRO A 84 10.52 29.50 8.58
C PRO A 84 11.05 28.06 8.63
N GLN A 85 10.58 27.30 9.60
CA GLN A 85 10.94 25.89 9.71
C GLN A 85 10.49 25.15 8.43
N PRO A 86 11.39 24.39 7.78
CA PRO A 86 11.04 23.69 6.55
C PRO A 86 9.95 22.65 6.79
N PRO A 87 9.09 22.39 5.79
CA PRO A 87 8.08 21.35 5.88
C PRO A 87 8.72 19.96 5.95
N ASP A 88 7.98 19.01 6.52
CA ASP A 88 8.34 17.60 6.48
C ASP A 88 8.00 17.04 5.10
N LEU A 89 8.98 16.44 4.43
CA LEU A 89 8.77 15.69 3.19
C LEU A 89 8.73 14.20 3.50
N CYS A 90 7.56 13.59 3.29
CA CYS A 90 7.29 12.20 3.65
C CYS A 90 6.93 11.39 2.41
N TYR A 91 7.64 10.28 2.18
CA TYR A 91 7.24 9.30 1.18
C TYR A 91 6.25 8.30 1.80
N VAL A 92 5.09 8.16 1.16
CA VAL A 92 4.06 7.19 1.54
C VAL A 92 3.86 6.16 0.43
N HIS A 93 3.40 4.98 0.82
CA HIS A 93 3.12 3.91 -0.11
C HIS A 93 2.02 4.33 -1.09
N ASN A 94 2.22 4.02 -2.36
CA ASN A 94 1.21 4.16 -3.40
C ASN A 94 0.58 2.77 -3.62
N PHE A 95 -0.71 2.65 -3.27
CA PHE A 95 -1.44 1.38 -3.35
C PHE A 95 -1.79 0.97 -4.78
N ASP A 96 -1.82 1.92 -5.73
CA ASP A 96 -2.02 1.62 -7.15
C ASP A 96 -0.73 1.17 -7.83
N ASN A 97 0.41 1.75 -7.43
CA ASN A 97 1.72 1.40 -7.95
C ASN A 97 2.83 1.52 -6.89
N ALA A 98 3.21 0.39 -6.30
CA ALA A 98 4.23 0.30 -5.26
C ALA A 98 5.62 0.84 -5.66
N TYR A 99 5.94 0.91 -6.96
CA TYR A 99 7.21 1.45 -7.46
C TYR A 99 7.22 2.99 -7.58
N SER A 100 6.08 3.64 -7.34
CA SER A 100 5.94 5.10 -7.47
C SER A 100 5.36 5.70 -6.18
N PRO A 101 6.16 5.83 -5.10
CA PRO A 101 5.67 6.36 -3.84
C PRO A 101 5.22 7.82 -3.97
N HIS A 102 4.18 8.19 -3.22
CA HIS A 102 3.72 9.57 -3.20
C HIS A 102 4.54 10.39 -2.22
N CYS A 103 4.87 11.63 -2.60
CA CYS A 103 5.50 12.60 -1.72
C CYS A 103 4.43 13.50 -1.09
N LEU A 104 4.37 13.49 0.23
CA LEU A 104 3.56 14.38 1.05
C LEU A 104 4.44 15.50 1.59
N GLU A 105 3.92 16.71 1.56
CA GLU A 105 4.50 17.88 2.21
C GLU A 105 3.62 18.21 3.41
N LEU A 106 4.17 18.13 4.62
CA LEU A 106 3.46 18.41 5.85
C LEU A 106 4.11 19.57 6.61
N PRO A 107 3.37 20.29 7.48
CA PRO A 107 3.99 21.23 8.39
C PRO A 107 5.07 20.56 9.25
N ALA A 108 6.06 21.33 9.67
CA ALA A 108 7.22 20.80 10.39
C ALA A 108 6.82 19.95 11.62
N GLY A 109 7.40 18.76 11.75
CA GLY A 109 7.15 17.80 12.82
C GLY A 109 5.87 16.96 12.66
N ARG A 110 4.98 17.29 11.73
CA ARG A 110 3.72 16.56 11.50
C ARG A 110 3.93 15.22 10.80
N GLY A 111 5.01 15.04 10.06
CA GLY A 111 5.35 13.75 9.45
C GLY A 111 5.64 12.67 10.50
N CYS A 112 6.39 13.01 11.54
CA CYS A 112 6.66 12.13 12.68
C CYS A 112 5.39 11.78 13.45
N GLN A 113 4.49 12.75 13.61
CA GLN A 113 3.18 12.55 14.24
C GLN A 113 2.34 11.56 13.42
N LEU A 114 2.20 11.80 12.10
CA LEU A 114 1.44 10.94 11.18
C LEU A 114 1.96 9.50 11.23
N ARG A 115 3.27 9.31 11.16
CA ARG A 115 3.89 7.99 11.29
C ARG A 115 3.48 7.29 12.59
N SER A 116 3.58 7.98 13.72
CA SER A 116 3.28 7.41 15.03
C SER A 116 1.80 7.03 15.16
N GLU A 117 0.90 7.89 14.68
CA GLU A 117 -0.54 7.65 14.67
C GLU A 117 -0.91 6.47 13.77
N LEU A 118 -0.30 6.34 12.59
CA LEU A 118 -0.49 5.20 11.70
C LEU A 118 0.02 3.89 12.31
N GLU A 119 1.19 3.91 12.96
CA GLU A 119 1.72 2.73 13.66
C GLU A 119 0.77 2.27 14.78
N GLN A 120 0.19 3.20 15.52
CA GLN A 120 -0.81 2.90 16.56
C GLN A 120 -2.12 2.39 15.97
N LEU A 121 -2.60 3.01 14.89
CA LEU A 121 -3.80 2.58 14.17
C LEU A 121 -3.65 1.14 13.69
N VAL A 122 -2.55 0.81 13.01
CA VAL A 122 -2.32 -0.56 12.50
C VAL A 122 -2.26 -1.57 13.64
N LYS A 123 -1.61 -1.25 14.77
CA LYS A 123 -1.59 -2.13 15.96
C LYS A 123 -3.00 -2.37 16.51
N ARG A 124 -3.84 -1.33 16.53
CA ARG A 124 -5.22 -1.41 16.98
C ARG A 124 -6.06 -2.27 16.02
N LEU A 125 -5.98 -2.01 14.72
CA LEU A 125 -6.74 -2.74 13.70
C LEU A 125 -6.40 -4.23 13.69
N LYS A 126 -5.13 -4.61 13.90
CA LYS A 126 -4.71 -6.01 14.06
C LYS A 126 -5.39 -6.74 15.22
N ARG A 127 -5.88 -6.02 16.23
CA ARG A 127 -6.61 -6.59 17.37
C ARG A 127 -8.12 -6.54 17.18
N GLU A 128 -8.64 -5.42 16.67
CA GLU A 128 -10.08 -5.19 16.57
C GLU A 128 -10.71 -5.93 15.37
N ILE A 129 -10.04 -6.00 14.22
CA ILE A 129 -10.58 -6.66 13.02
C ILE A 129 -10.92 -8.15 13.28
N PRO A 130 -10.05 -8.98 13.87
CA PRO A 130 -10.40 -10.37 14.20
C PRO A 130 -11.65 -10.50 15.07
N SER A 131 -11.82 -9.60 16.06
CA SER A 131 -12.96 -9.63 16.97
C SER A 131 -14.31 -9.38 16.27
N VAL A 132 -14.30 -8.60 15.17
CA VAL A 132 -15.49 -8.39 14.34
C VAL A 132 -15.96 -9.70 13.71
N PHE A 133 -15.02 -10.53 13.22
CA PHE A 133 -15.34 -11.84 12.65
C PHE A 133 -15.77 -12.88 13.70
N GLU A 134 -15.37 -12.67 14.96
CA GLU A 134 -15.78 -13.51 16.08
C GLU A 134 -17.16 -13.15 16.65
N SER A 135 -17.69 -11.97 16.30
CA SER A 135 -18.99 -11.49 16.78
C SER A 135 -20.15 -12.39 16.37
N ASP A 136 -21.14 -12.52 17.24
CA ASP A 136 -22.34 -13.31 16.99
C ASP A 136 -23.16 -12.76 15.81
N GLU A 137 -23.14 -11.43 15.62
CA GLU A 137 -23.81 -10.78 14.50
C GLU A 137 -23.20 -11.19 13.15
N PHE A 138 -21.87 -11.10 13.02
CA PHE A 138 -21.18 -11.51 11.80
C PHE A 138 -21.35 -13.01 11.54
N LYS A 139 -21.14 -13.85 12.54
CA LYS A 139 -21.33 -15.32 12.44
C LYS A 139 -22.77 -15.67 12.05
N GLY A 140 -23.76 -14.98 12.63
CA GLY A 140 -25.17 -15.19 12.33
C GLY A 140 -25.52 -14.83 10.89
N ARG A 141 -25.08 -13.66 10.40
CA ARG A 141 -25.32 -13.23 9.01
C ARG A 141 -24.57 -14.11 8.00
N SER A 142 -23.33 -14.49 8.31
CA SER A 142 -22.54 -15.41 7.49
C SER A 142 -23.19 -16.79 7.40
N LYS A 143 -23.63 -17.35 8.54
CA LYS A 143 -24.34 -18.64 8.58
C LYS A 143 -25.63 -18.63 7.76
N LYS A 144 -26.46 -17.59 7.89
CA LYS A 144 -27.68 -17.43 7.06
C LYS A 144 -27.37 -17.41 5.57
N THR A 145 -26.28 -16.75 5.18
CA THR A 145 -25.83 -16.70 3.78
C THR A 145 -25.44 -18.09 3.30
N VAL A 146 -24.61 -18.81 4.07
CA VAL A 146 -24.20 -20.18 3.75
C VAL A 146 -25.40 -21.12 3.64
N GLU A 147 -26.35 -21.06 4.58
CA GLU A 147 -27.56 -21.90 4.55
C GLU A 147 -28.43 -21.61 3.33
N ARG A 148 -28.62 -20.33 2.98
CA ARG A 148 -29.40 -19.93 1.79
C ARG A 148 -28.79 -20.46 0.49
N PHE A 149 -27.47 -20.35 0.33
CA PHE A 149 -26.78 -20.90 -0.85
C PHE A 149 -26.74 -22.42 -0.84
N ALA A 150 -26.62 -23.07 0.32
CA ALA A 150 -26.71 -24.53 0.43
C ALA A 150 -28.08 -25.03 -0.04
N GLN A 151 -29.18 -24.36 0.34
CA GLN A 151 -30.52 -24.69 -0.14
C GLN A 151 -30.65 -24.53 -1.66
N LYS A 152 -30.16 -23.41 -2.24
CA LYS A 152 -30.15 -23.19 -3.70
C LYS A 152 -29.36 -24.28 -4.42
N ARG A 153 -28.19 -24.65 -3.89
CA ARG A 153 -27.35 -25.71 -4.45
C ARG A 153 -28.05 -27.07 -4.40
N THR A 154 -28.69 -27.41 -3.29
CA THR A 154 -29.46 -28.65 -3.19
C THR A 154 -30.58 -28.70 -4.22
N ALA A 155 -31.37 -27.62 -4.35
CA ALA A 155 -32.46 -27.55 -5.32
C ALA A 155 -31.95 -27.70 -6.78
N LEU A 156 -30.81 -27.10 -7.11
CA LEU A 156 -30.20 -27.23 -8.44
C LEU A 156 -29.73 -28.67 -8.74
N LEU A 157 -29.18 -29.35 -7.73
CA LEU A 157 -28.74 -30.75 -7.85
C LEU A 157 -29.93 -31.71 -7.95
N GLU A 158 -31.01 -31.46 -7.21
CA GLU A 158 -32.27 -32.21 -7.31
C GLU A 158 -32.93 -32.03 -8.68
N ASP A 159 -32.95 -30.80 -9.22
CA ASP A 159 -33.46 -30.52 -10.57
C ASP A 159 -32.63 -31.23 -11.65
N MET A 160 -31.31 -31.20 -11.53
CA MET A 160 -30.39 -31.92 -12.42
C MET A 160 -30.61 -33.43 -12.37
N GLU A 161 -30.80 -34.02 -11.19
CA GLU A 161 -31.09 -35.45 -11.03
C GLU A 161 -32.45 -35.81 -11.66
N LYS A 162 -33.47 -34.98 -11.44
CA LYS A 162 -34.81 -35.19 -12.01
C LYS A 162 -34.78 -35.15 -13.54
N GLN A 163 -34.19 -34.12 -14.14
CA GLN A 163 -34.08 -33.98 -15.60
C GLN A 163 -33.24 -35.12 -16.22
N SER A 164 -32.19 -35.58 -15.52
CA SER A 164 -31.40 -36.72 -15.98
C SER A 164 -32.20 -38.03 -15.95
N ARG A 165 -33.02 -38.25 -14.92
CA ARG A 165 -33.92 -39.41 -14.86
C ARG A 165 -35.00 -39.37 -15.94
N GLU A 166 -35.55 -38.19 -16.24
CA GLU A 166 -36.51 -38.00 -17.35
C GLU A 166 -35.89 -38.35 -18.71
N LEU A 167 -34.58 -38.16 -18.87
CA LEU A 167 -33.82 -38.57 -20.06
C LEU A 167 -33.38 -40.05 -20.03
N GLY A 168 -33.69 -40.78 -18.95
CA GLY A 168 -33.39 -42.21 -18.78
C GLY A 168 -32.00 -42.48 -18.21
N PHE A 169 -31.45 -41.58 -17.39
CA PHE A 169 -30.15 -41.75 -16.75
C PHE A 169 -30.20 -41.49 -15.24
N SER A 170 -29.46 -42.29 -14.48
CA SER A 170 -29.16 -42.01 -13.07
C SER A 170 -27.80 -41.34 -12.94
N LEU A 171 -27.68 -40.43 -11.98
CA LEU A 171 -26.45 -39.72 -11.67
C LEU A 171 -25.78 -40.32 -10.45
N GLN A 172 -24.52 -40.72 -10.59
CA GLN A 172 -23.71 -41.20 -9.48
C GLN A 172 -22.54 -40.24 -9.24
N ARG A 173 -22.46 -39.69 -8.02
CA ARG A 173 -21.33 -38.84 -7.64
C ARG A 173 -20.11 -39.71 -7.37
N THR A 174 -18.98 -39.30 -7.95
CA THR A 174 -17.67 -39.91 -7.74
C THR A 174 -16.68 -38.83 -7.29
N PRO A 175 -15.53 -39.21 -6.71
CA PRO A 175 -14.50 -38.23 -6.35
C PRO A 175 -13.95 -37.40 -7.52
N ILE A 176 -14.10 -37.89 -8.76
CA ILE A 176 -13.55 -37.28 -9.98
C ILE A 176 -14.66 -36.58 -10.81
N GLY A 177 -15.93 -36.64 -10.38
CA GLY A 177 -17.03 -35.99 -11.08
C GLY A 177 -18.37 -36.72 -10.95
N ILE A 178 -19.27 -36.48 -11.89
CA ILE A 178 -20.58 -37.14 -11.96
C ILE A 178 -20.53 -38.20 -13.07
N ASN A 179 -20.80 -39.45 -12.72
CA ASN A 179 -20.97 -40.54 -13.67
C ASN A 179 -22.46 -40.68 -14.03
N THR A 180 -22.75 -40.98 -15.29
CA THR A 180 -24.11 -41.18 -15.81
C THR A 180 -24.33 -42.63 -16.16
N LEU A 181 -25.32 -43.28 -15.55
CA LEU A 181 -25.67 -44.67 -15.84
C LEU A 181 -27.05 -44.71 -16.53
N PRO A 182 -27.17 -45.32 -17.73
CA PRO A 182 -28.46 -45.47 -18.39
C PRO A 182 -29.40 -46.36 -17.58
N LEU A 183 -30.69 -46.06 -17.61
CA LEU A 183 -31.75 -46.77 -16.90
C LEU A 183 -32.56 -47.65 -17.88
N ASP A 184 -33.05 -48.79 -17.40
CA ASP A 184 -34.01 -49.63 -18.10
C ASP A 184 -35.46 -49.12 -17.94
N ASP A 185 -36.42 -49.83 -18.56
CA ASP A 185 -37.85 -49.49 -18.50
C ASP A 185 -38.44 -49.60 -17.07
N SER A 186 -37.75 -50.30 -16.17
CA SER A 186 -38.11 -50.44 -14.75
C SER A 186 -37.50 -49.35 -13.86
N GLY A 187 -36.59 -48.53 -14.42
CA GLY A 187 -35.88 -47.45 -13.72
C GLY A 187 -34.60 -47.91 -13.00
N GLU A 188 -34.15 -49.15 -13.24
CA GLU A 188 -32.92 -49.70 -12.67
C GLU A 188 -31.72 -49.42 -13.59
N PRO A 189 -30.51 -49.19 -13.05
CA PRO A 189 -29.32 -48.97 -13.88
C PRO A 189 -28.97 -50.20 -14.73
N LEU A 190 -28.82 -50.01 -16.03
CA LEU A 190 -28.41 -51.06 -16.96
C LEU A 190 -26.97 -51.52 -16.67
N SER A 191 -26.77 -52.83 -16.58
CA SER A 191 -25.43 -53.42 -16.55
C SER A 191 -24.76 -53.31 -17.92
N GLN A 192 -23.43 -53.46 -17.98
CA GLN A 192 -22.71 -53.44 -19.26
C GLN A 192 -23.13 -54.60 -20.17
N GLU A 193 -23.47 -55.76 -19.60
CA GLU A 193 -23.90 -56.94 -20.35
C GLU A 193 -25.30 -56.72 -20.94
N ASP A 194 -26.23 -56.14 -20.17
CA ASP A 194 -27.59 -55.85 -20.62
C ASP A 194 -27.61 -54.77 -21.70
N TYR A 195 -26.79 -53.72 -21.54
CA TYR A 195 -26.65 -52.68 -22.57
C TYR A 195 -26.10 -53.24 -23.89
N ALA A 196 -25.12 -54.15 -23.83
CA ALA A 196 -24.54 -54.79 -25.02
C ALA A 196 -25.50 -55.77 -25.71
N ALA A 197 -26.47 -56.32 -24.97
CA ALA A 197 -27.50 -57.20 -25.51
C ALA A 197 -28.65 -56.44 -26.22
N LEU A 198 -28.72 -55.10 -26.07
CA LEU A 198 -29.75 -54.28 -26.73
C LEU A 198 -29.53 -54.19 -28.25
N PRO A 199 -30.60 -54.07 -29.06
CA PRO A 199 -30.49 -53.79 -30.49
C PRO A 199 -29.72 -52.50 -30.78
N ASP A 200 -28.98 -52.46 -31.90
CA ASP A 200 -28.18 -51.29 -32.31
C ASP A 200 -28.99 -49.99 -32.36
N GLU A 201 -30.25 -50.06 -32.76
CA GLU A 201 -31.16 -48.90 -32.81
C GLU A 201 -31.45 -48.32 -31.42
N GLN A 202 -31.61 -49.18 -30.41
CA GLN A 202 -31.81 -48.77 -29.01
C GLN A 202 -30.51 -48.26 -28.38
N GLN A 203 -29.37 -48.89 -28.67
CA GLN A 203 -28.06 -48.40 -28.24
C GLN A 203 -27.76 -47.00 -28.81
N GLY A 204 -28.10 -46.76 -30.08
CA GLY A 204 -28.00 -45.45 -30.73
C GLY A 204 -28.88 -44.38 -30.08
N ALA A 205 -30.13 -44.71 -29.76
CA ALA A 205 -31.04 -43.80 -29.06
C ALA A 205 -30.56 -43.45 -27.64
N ILE A 206 -29.95 -44.39 -26.92
CA ILE A 206 -29.34 -44.13 -25.60
C ILE A 206 -28.12 -43.22 -25.75
N ARG A 207 -27.25 -43.42 -26.74
CA ARG A 207 -26.09 -42.52 -26.98
C ARG A 207 -26.51 -41.08 -27.25
N ASN A 208 -27.55 -40.86 -28.05
CA ASN A 208 -28.02 -39.50 -28.34
C ASN A 208 -28.52 -38.79 -27.06
N ARG A 209 -29.34 -39.48 -26.26
CA ARG A 209 -29.78 -38.96 -24.95
C ARG A 209 -28.64 -38.78 -23.96
N GLN A 210 -27.60 -39.60 -24.04
CA GLN A 210 -26.40 -39.45 -23.20
C GLN A 210 -25.68 -38.12 -23.48
N VAL A 211 -25.61 -37.68 -24.74
CA VAL A 211 -25.03 -36.38 -25.10
C VAL A 211 -25.87 -35.24 -24.52
N GLU A 212 -27.19 -35.33 -24.58
CA GLU A 212 -28.10 -34.34 -23.99
C GLU A 212 -27.95 -34.26 -22.46
N VAL A 213 -27.88 -35.40 -21.78
CA VAL A 213 -27.65 -35.47 -20.32
C VAL A 213 -26.28 -34.89 -19.96
N GLN A 214 -25.23 -35.19 -20.73
CA GLN A 214 -23.90 -34.63 -20.47
C GLN A 214 -23.88 -33.11 -20.63
N ALA A 215 -24.54 -32.57 -21.65
CA ALA A 215 -24.66 -31.12 -21.83
C ALA A 215 -25.41 -30.47 -20.66
N LEU A 216 -26.52 -31.08 -20.23
CA LEU A 216 -27.28 -30.63 -19.06
C LEU A 216 -26.43 -30.62 -17.79
N ILE A 217 -25.71 -31.71 -17.51
CA ILE A 217 -24.83 -31.79 -16.33
C ILE A 217 -23.77 -30.70 -16.38
N GLN A 218 -23.16 -30.47 -17.54
CA GLN A 218 -22.15 -29.43 -17.71
C GLN A 218 -22.71 -28.04 -17.41
N GLU A 219 -23.89 -27.71 -17.93
CA GLU A 219 -24.58 -26.45 -17.65
C GLU A 219 -24.90 -26.30 -16.15
N ARG A 220 -25.47 -27.34 -15.52
CA ARG A 220 -25.81 -27.32 -14.10
C ARG A 220 -24.58 -27.23 -13.20
N LEU A 221 -23.45 -27.83 -13.58
CA LEU A 221 -22.19 -27.68 -12.86
C LEU A 221 -21.63 -26.25 -12.97
N GLN A 222 -21.80 -25.58 -14.12
CA GLN A 222 -21.46 -24.16 -14.25
C GLN A 222 -22.35 -23.28 -13.35
N ASP A 223 -23.64 -23.59 -13.27
CA ASP A 223 -24.56 -22.92 -12.35
C ASP A 223 -24.15 -23.11 -10.87
N VAL A 224 -23.73 -24.31 -10.48
CA VAL A 224 -23.19 -24.57 -9.13
C VAL A 224 -21.92 -23.74 -8.89
N ALA A 225 -20.99 -23.70 -9.83
CA ALA A 225 -19.76 -22.92 -9.70
C ALA A 225 -20.05 -21.42 -9.53
N ARG A 226 -20.99 -20.87 -10.32
CA ARG A 226 -21.46 -19.50 -10.19
C ARG A 226 -22.11 -19.23 -8.83
N LEU A 227 -22.94 -20.14 -8.32
CA LEU A 227 -23.51 -20.02 -6.97
C LEU A 227 -22.44 -20.02 -5.88
N ASP A 228 -21.38 -20.81 -6.04
CA ASP A 228 -20.26 -20.83 -5.10
C ASP A 228 -19.47 -19.50 -5.14
N GLU A 229 -19.24 -18.93 -6.33
CA GLU A 229 -18.63 -17.61 -6.49
C GLU A 229 -19.48 -16.49 -5.88
N GLU A 230 -20.79 -16.48 -6.13
CA GLU A 230 -21.74 -15.52 -5.55
C GLU A 230 -21.73 -15.59 -4.02
N ARG A 231 -21.72 -16.81 -3.45
CA ARG A 231 -21.65 -17.04 -2.01
C ARG A 231 -20.37 -16.45 -1.41
N GLU A 232 -19.22 -16.73 -2.01
CA GLU A 232 -17.94 -16.19 -1.54
C GLU A 232 -17.91 -14.67 -1.66
N SER A 233 -18.42 -14.11 -2.76
CA SER A 233 -18.53 -12.66 -2.95
C SER A 233 -19.41 -12.02 -1.87
N GLU A 234 -20.57 -12.60 -1.56
CA GLU A 234 -21.48 -12.03 -0.56
C GLU A 234 -20.91 -12.12 0.86
N ILE A 235 -20.21 -13.20 1.20
CA ILE A 235 -19.49 -13.32 2.47
C ILE A 235 -18.37 -12.27 2.55
N LYS A 236 -17.65 -12.04 1.45
CA LYS A 236 -16.59 -11.03 1.37
C LYS A 236 -17.14 -9.62 1.53
N GLU A 237 -18.25 -9.28 0.87
CA GLU A 237 -18.90 -7.96 1.04
C GLU A 237 -19.43 -7.76 2.46
N LEU A 238 -20.04 -8.78 3.07
CA LEU A 238 -20.43 -8.73 4.48
C LEU A 238 -19.23 -8.46 5.41
N ALA A 239 -18.08 -9.09 5.12
CA ALA A 239 -16.84 -8.84 5.86
C ALA A 239 -16.34 -7.39 5.68
N LYS A 240 -16.38 -6.87 4.45
CA LYS A 240 -16.02 -5.48 4.17
C LYS A 240 -16.92 -4.49 4.90
N GLU A 241 -18.23 -4.68 4.85
CA GLU A 241 -19.20 -3.80 5.53
C GLU A 241 -18.94 -3.76 7.04
N ALA A 242 -18.77 -4.93 7.67
CA ALA A 242 -18.55 -5.03 9.11
C ALA A 242 -17.24 -4.36 9.54
N VAL A 243 -16.17 -4.57 8.78
CA VAL A 243 -14.87 -3.93 9.07
C VAL A 243 -14.91 -2.44 8.77
N LEU A 244 -15.52 -2.01 7.66
CA LEU A 244 -15.65 -0.60 7.32
C LEU A 244 -16.37 0.18 8.43
N PHE A 245 -17.50 -0.35 8.92
CA PHE A 245 -18.24 0.24 10.02
C PHE A 245 -17.38 0.40 11.29
N MET A 246 -16.53 -0.60 11.58
CA MET A 246 -15.64 -0.57 12.74
C MET A 246 -14.49 0.44 12.58
N ILE A 247 -13.88 0.55 11.39
CA ILE A 247 -12.71 1.41 11.17
C ILE A 247 -13.06 2.87 10.89
N GLU A 248 -14.28 3.17 10.41
CA GLU A 248 -14.69 4.52 10.02
C GLU A 248 -14.47 5.56 11.14
N PRO A 249 -14.81 5.31 12.42
CA PRO A 249 -14.55 6.26 13.51
C PRO A 249 -13.06 6.53 13.74
N HIS A 250 -12.20 5.52 13.57
CA HIS A 250 -10.75 5.66 13.73
C HIS A 250 -10.15 6.53 12.63
N PHE A 251 -10.56 6.27 11.39
CA PHE A 251 -10.14 7.08 10.24
C PHE A 251 -10.72 8.49 10.29
N GLY A 252 -11.96 8.67 10.74
CA GLY A 252 -12.56 9.99 10.94
C GLY A 252 -11.76 10.82 11.95
N THR A 253 -11.41 10.24 13.09
CA THR A 253 -10.56 10.90 14.09
C THR A 253 -9.20 11.31 13.52
N LEU A 254 -8.57 10.40 12.77
CA LEU A 254 -7.27 10.67 12.16
C LEU A 254 -7.37 11.80 11.12
N LYS A 255 -8.36 11.75 10.22
CA LYS A 255 -8.57 12.76 9.17
C LYS A 255 -8.83 14.15 9.72
N ASN A 256 -9.63 14.27 10.78
CA ASN A 256 -9.89 15.55 11.44
C ASN A 256 -8.57 16.22 11.91
N GLY A 257 -7.59 15.41 12.31
CA GLY A 257 -6.26 15.88 12.67
C GLY A 257 -5.50 16.54 11.51
N TYR A 258 -5.77 16.18 10.26
CA TYR A 258 -5.07 16.64 9.05
C TYR A 258 -5.98 17.42 8.08
N GLU A 259 -7.04 18.05 8.59
CA GLU A 259 -7.90 18.92 7.78
C GLU A 259 -7.07 20.01 7.06
N GLY A 260 -7.42 20.28 5.80
CA GLY A 260 -6.69 21.22 4.94
C GLY A 260 -5.44 20.63 4.26
N LEU A 261 -5.07 19.38 4.54
CA LEU A 261 -3.96 18.69 3.87
C LEU A 261 -4.49 17.62 2.89
N GLU A 262 -4.99 18.05 1.73
CA GLU A 262 -5.68 17.19 0.74
C GLU A 262 -4.91 15.90 0.41
N LYS A 263 -3.61 16.00 0.09
CA LYS A 263 -2.79 14.82 -0.24
C LYS A 263 -2.68 13.81 0.90
N VAL A 264 -2.73 14.28 2.16
CA VAL A 264 -2.73 13.39 3.33
C VAL A 264 -4.08 12.70 3.43
N LEU A 265 -5.18 13.43 3.24
CA LEU A 265 -6.54 12.89 3.27
C LEU A 265 -6.74 11.83 2.18
N ASP A 266 -6.28 12.09 0.96
CA ASP A 266 -6.32 11.13 -0.16
C ASP A 266 -5.53 9.86 0.15
N PHE A 267 -4.35 10.01 0.77
CA PHE A 267 -3.56 8.87 1.22
C PHE A 267 -4.28 8.06 2.29
N LEU A 268 -4.94 8.71 3.26
CA LEU A 268 -5.70 8.03 4.30
C LEU A 268 -6.92 7.30 3.73
N ASP A 269 -7.57 7.84 2.70
CA ASP A 269 -8.64 7.15 1.97
C ASP A 269 -8.14 5.93 1.22
N SER A 270 -6.99 6.06 0.55
CA SER A 270 -6.35 4.96 -0.16
C SER A 270 -5.93 3.84 0.81
N LEU A 271 -5.38 4.20 1.97
CA LEU A 271 -5.06 3.27 3.04
C LEU A 271 -6.31 2.57 3.60
N LYS A 272 -7.40 3.31 3.82
CA LYS A 272 -8.67 2.74 4.30
C LYS A 272 -9.21 1.70 3.32
N LYS A 273 -9.21 2.05 2.03
CA LYS A 273 -9.64 1.16 0.94
C LYS A 273 -8.77 -0.11 0.89
N ASP A 274 -7.45 0.04 0.92
CA ASP A 274 -6.52 -1.09 0.89
C ASP A 274 -6.74 -2.07 2.05
N ILE A 275 -6.97 -1.55 3.26
CA ILE A 275 -7.28 -2.38 4.44
C ILE A 275 -8.55 -3.21 4.23
N VAL A 276 -9.61 -2.61 3.67
CA VAL A 276 -10.90 -3.27 3.40
C VAL A 276 -10.81 -4.27 2.24
N GLU A 277 -9.93 -4.05 1.27
CA GLU A 277 -9.70 -4.98 0.16
C GLU A 277 -8.85 -6.19 0.59
N ASN A 278 -7.97 -6.02 1.58
CA ASN A 278 -6.99 -7.00 2.03
C ASN A 278 -7.24 -7.53 3.47
N LEU A 279 -8.51 -7.81 3.82
CA LEU A 279 -8.90 -8.26 5.15
C LEU A 279 -8.23 -9.57 5.61
N ASP A 280 -7.87 -10.45 4.68
CA ASP A 280 -7.25 -11.75 4.99
C ASP A 280 -5.90 -11.62 5.70
N VAL A 281 -5.18 -10.51 5.48
CA VAL A 281 -3.91 -10.20 6.17
C VAL A 281 -4.13 -10.05 7.68
N PHE A 282 -5.31 -9.57 8.07
CA PHE A 282 -5.68 -9.36 9.47
C PHE A 282 -6.26 -10.61 10.13
N ARG A 283 -6.83 -11.56 9.37
CA ARG A 283 -7.42 -12.80 9.91
C ARG A 283 -6.38 -13.79 10.46
N ASN A 284 -5.19 -13.85 9.85
CA ASN A 284 -4.16 -14.86 10.18
C ASN A 284 -2.98 -14.30 11.00
N GLY A 285 -3.20 -13.27 11.82
CA GLY A 285 -2.14 -12.72 12.68
C GLY A 285 -0.95 -12.12 11.90
N GLY A 286 -1.14 -11.72 10.63
CA GLY A 286 -0.10 -11.10 9.81
C GLY A 286 0.97 -12.02 9.26
N THR A 287 0.76 -13.35 9.25
CA THR A 287 1.70 -14.28 8.60
C THR A 287 1.32 -14.53 7.14
N GLN A 288 1.34 -13.48 6.31
CA GLN A 288 1.56 -13.70 4.87
C GLN A 288 3.05 -13.57 4.61
N ALA A 289 3.69 -14.68 4.23
CA ALA A 289 5.01 -14.66 3.65
C ALA A 289 5.00 -13.68 2.48
N ARG A 290 5.83 -12.63 2.55
CA ARG A 290 6.13 -11.77 1.40
C ARG A 290 6.49 -12.70 0.25
N LYS A 291 5.64 -12.80 -0.77
CA LYS A 291 6.05 -13.41 -2.04
C LYS A 291 7.25 -12.59 -2.51
N PRO A 292 8.43 -13.21 -2.69
CA PRO A 292 9.57 -12.47 -3.24
C PRO A 292 9.18 -11.96 -4.63
N PRO A 293 9.73 -10.81 -5.06
CA PRO A 293 9.55 -10.36 -6.43
C PRO A 293 10.00 -11.49 -7.34
N MET A 294 9.13 -11.91 -8.25
CA MET A 294 9.50 -12.85 -9.30
C MET A 294 10.61 -12.18 -10.13
N PRO A 295 11.65 -12.94 -10.53
CA PRO A 295 12.75 -12.44 -11.35
C PRO A 295 12.29 -11.96 -12.74
#